data_AF-A0A7Y5AHQ1-F1
#
_entry.id   AF-A0A7Y5AHQ1-F1
#
_cell.length_a   1.000
_cell.length_b   1.000
_cell.length_c   1.000
_cell.angle_alpha   90.00
_cell.angle_beta   90.00
_cell.angle_gamma   90.00
#
_symmetry.space_group_name_H-M   'P 1'
#
loop_
_entity.id
_entity.type
_entity.pdbx_description
1 polymer ?
#
loop_
_entity_poly.entity_id
_entity_poly.type
_entity_poly.pdbx_seq_one_letter_code
_entity_poly.pdbx_strand_id
1 'polypeptide(L)'
;EGCPPDIVITVCDKAAGEACPVYFGPALKSHWGLEDPSDVVADEASIDAAFHATLARIELRCRAFLALPFDILGRDQLKRELDRIGAL
;
A
#
# COMPACT_ATOMS: atom_id res chain seq x y z
N GLU A 1 3.41 -16.45 -17.41
CA GLU A 1 4.47 -16.37 -16.39
C GLU A 1 5.71 -15.75 -17.02
N GLY A 2 6.34 -14.75 -16.40
CA GLY A 2 7.55 -14.14 -17.00
C GLY A 2 7.96 -12.74 -16.52
N CYS A 3 7.15 -12.04 -15.73
CA CYS A 3 7.53 -10.75 -15.14
C CYS A 3 7.05 -10.72 -13.68
N PRO A 4 7.83 -11.26 -12.73
CA PRO A 4 7.49 -11.13 -11.31
C PRO A 4 7.57 -9.66 -10.90
N PRO A 5 6.72 -9.21 -9.97
CA PRO A 5 6.76 -7.83 -9.51
C PRO A 5 8.06 -7.53 -8.76
N ASP A 6 8.60 -6.33 -8.95
CA ASP A 6 9.75 -5.84 -8.17
C ASP A 6 9.35 -5.38 -6.77
N ILE A 7 8.13 -4.88 -6.63
CA ILE A 7 7.57 -4.32 -5.39
C ILE A 7 6.15 -4.86 -5.20
N VAL A 8 5.85 -5.29 -3.97
CA VAL A 8 4.51 -5.71 -3.54
C VAL A 8 4.09 -4.87 -2.34
N ILE A 9 2.96 -4.18 -2.46
CA ILE A 9 2.37 -3.38 -1.39
C ILE A 9 1.04 -4.02 -1.01
N THR A 10 0.92 -4.48 0.24
CA THR A 10 -0.35 -4.96 0.78
C THR A 10 -1.05 -3.81 1.49
N VAL A 11 -2.39 -3.74 1.40
CA VAL A 11 -3.15 -2.56 1.90
C VAL A 11 -4.16 -2.87 3.00
N CYS A 12 -4.51 -4.14 3.22
CA CYS A 12 -5.34 -4.55 4.34
C CYS A 12 -4.57 -5.50 5.26
N ASP A 13 -4.89 -5.49 6.56
CA ASP A 13 -4.22 -6.35 7.55
C ASP A 13 -4.39 -7.84 7.23
N LYS A 14 -5.53 -8.22 6.64
CA LYS A 14 -5.76 -9.58 6.13
C LYS A 14 -4.70 -9.96 5.09
N ALA A 15 -4.41 -9.09 4.12
CA ALA A 15 -3.36 -9.31 3.14
C ALA A 15 -1.94 -9.20 3.71
N ALA A 16 -1.75 -8.51 4.84
CA ALA A 16 -0.47 -8.44 5.54
C ALA A 16 -0.17 -9.72 6.34
N GLY A 17 -1.21 -10.31 6.95
CA GLY A 17 -1.11 -11.51 7.78
C GLY A 17 -1.16 -12.83 7.00
N GLU A 18 -1.66 -12.81 5.77
CA GLU A 18 -1.61 -13.97 4.88
C GLU A 18 -0.19 -14.24 4.37
N ALA A 19 0.16 -15.52 4.25
CA ALA A 19 1.42 -15.92 3.64
C ALA A 19 1.46 -15.38 2.21
N CYS A 20 2.35 -14.41 1.96
CA CYS A 20 2.58 -13.88 0.62
C CYS A 20 2.80 -15.05 -0.36
N PRO A 21 2.00 -15.14 -1.43
CA PRO A 21 2.17 -16.16 -2.45
C PRO A 21 3.62 -16.34 -2.91
N VAL A 22 4.03 -17.58 -3.10
CA VAL A 22 5.41 -17.96 -3.46
C VAL A 22 5.88 -17.29 -4.76
N TYR A 23 4.95 -16.99 -5.68
CA TYR A 23 5.25 -16.33 -6.95
C TYR A 23 5.70 -14.86 -6.82
N PHE A 24 5.60 -14.25 -5.63
CA PHE A 24 6.18 -12.92 -5.37
C PHE A 24 7.70 -12.93 -5.19
N GLY A 25 8.33 -14.10 -5.07
CA GLY A 25 9.79 -14.26 -5.17
C GLY A 25 10.62 -13.19 -4.42
N PRO A 26 11.56 -12.50 -5.10
CA PRO A 26 12.47 -11.53 -4.49
C PRO A 26 11.88 -10.11 -4.36
N ALA A 27 10.58 -9.93 -4.58
CA ALA A 27 9.93 -8.64 -4.53
C ALA A 27 10.16 -7.95 -3.18
N LEU A 28 10.36 -6.64 -3.23
CA LEU A 28 10.41 -5.82 -2.03
C LEU A 28 8.99 -5.62 -1.51
N LYS A 29 8.76 -5.98 -0.24
CA LYS A 29 7.42 -6.00 0.36
C LYS A 29 7.24 -4.84 1.33
N SER A 30 6.11 -4.16 1.29
CA SER A 30 5.70 -3.19 2.31
C SER A 30 4.20 -3.31 2.57
N HIS A 31 3.77 -2.85 3.73
CA HIS A 31 2.37 -2.86 4.13
C HIS A 31 1.89 -1.42 4.38
N TRP A 32 0.87 -1.01 3.64
CA TRP A 32 0.24 0.29 3.72
C TRP A 32 -1.19 0.12 4.22
N GLY A 33 -1.34 -0.20 5.50
CA GLY A 33 -2.64 -0.41 6.13
C GLY A 33 -3.63 0.73 5.81
N LEU A 34 -4.84 0.34 5.44
CA LEU A 34 -5.99 1.19 5.18
C LEU A 34 -7.17 0.66 5.96
N GLU A 35 -7.95 1.57 6.54
CA GLU A 35 -9.27 1.24 7.05
C GLU A 35 -10.16 0.85 5.88
N ASP A 36 -10.87 -0.27 6.03
CA ASP A 36 -11.82 -0.74 5.02
C ASP A 36 -13.11 0.07 5.13
N PRO A 37 -13.42 0.96 4.16
CA PRO A 37 -14.61 1.78 4.25
C PRO A 37 -15.90 0.95 4.11
N SER A 38 -15.82 -0.31 3.65
CA SER A 38 -16.98 -1.21 3.57
C SER A 38 -17.40 -1.80 4.91
N ASP A 39 -16.53 -1.78 5.93
CA ASP A 39 -16.86 -2.19 7.29
C ASP A 39 -17.59 -1.09 8.08
N VAL A 40 -17.70 0.13 7.52
CA VAL A 40 -18.38 1.27 8.15
C VAL A 40 -19.91 1.08 8.10
N VAL A 41 -20.52 0.91 9.26
CA VAL A 41 -21.98 0.83 9.42
C VAL A 41 -22.49 2.14 10.04
N ALA A 42 -22.87 3.09 9.18
CA ALA A 42 -23.36 4.41 9.55
C ALA A 42 -24.41 4.92 8.54
N ASP A 43 -24.81 6.19 8.64
CA ASP A 43 -25.60 6.83 7.58
C ASP A 43 -24.81 6.96 6.27
N GLU A 44 -25.53 7.15 5.16
CA GLU A 44 -24.96 7.23 3.81
C GLU A 44 -23.86 8.30 3.68
N ALA A 45 -24.04 9.47 4.31
CA ALA A 45 -23.05 10.54 4.25
C ALA A 45 -21.75 10.15 4.97
N SER A 46 -21.86 9.43 6.08
CA SER A 46 -20.72 8.91 6.83
C SER A 46 -19.99 7.79 6.07
N ILE A 47 -20.73 6.93 5.37
CA ILE A 47 -20.16 5.91 4.49
C ILE A 47 -19.40 6.57 3.34
N ASP A 48 -20.01 7.51 2.62
CA ASP A 48 -19.37 8.25 1.53
C ASP A 48 -18.11 8.99 2.00
N ALA A 49 -18.16 9.61 3.18
CA ALA A 49 -17.00 10.26 3.78
C ALA A 49 -15.85 9.27 4.05
N ALA A 50 -16.16 8.06 4.53
CA ALA A 50 -15.15 7.02 4.74
C ALA A 50 -14.50 6.57 3.42
N PHE A 51 -15.29 6.34 2.37
CA PHE A 51 -14.76 6.01 1.04
C PHE A 51 -13.86 7.11 0.48
N HIS A 52 -14.30 8.38 0.57
CA HIS A 52 -13.49 9.51 0.13
C HIS A 52 -12.19 9.66 0.93
N ALA A 53 -12.23 9.44 2.26
CA ALA A 53 -11.05 9.47 3.10
C ALA A 53 -10.05 8.37 2.72
N THR A 54 -10.52 7.14 2.51
CA THR A 54 -9.68 6.02 2.05
C THR A 54 -9.06 6.31 0.69
N LEU A 55 -9.83 6.83 -0.27
CA LEU A 55 -9.32 7.19 -1.60
C LEU A 55 -8.26 8.30 -1.52
N ALA A 56 -8.50 9.36 -0.73
CA ALA A 56 -7.55 10.44 -0.54
C ALA A 56 -6.23 9.94 0.04
N ARG A 57 -6.28 8.96 0.96
CA ARG A 57 -5.09 8.34 1.55
C ARG A 57 -4.33 7.48 0.53
N ILE A 58 -5.03 6.70 -0.29
CA ILE A 58 -4.42 5.96 -1.40
C ILE A 58 -3.72 6.92 -2.36
N GLU A 59 -4.41 7.99 -2.77
CA GLU A 59 -3.86 8.97 -3.70
C GLU A 59 -2.60 9.65 -3.15
N LEU A 60 -2.62 10.06 -1.88
CA LEU A 60 -1.47 10.65 -1.21
C LEU A 60 -0.25 9.71 -1.24
N ARG A 61 -0.46 8.44 -0.88
CA ARG A 61 0.61 7.43 -0.83
C ARG A 61 1.13 7.10 -2.23
N CYS A 62 0.26 6.91 -3.21
CA CYS A 62 0.66 6.69 -4.60
C CYS A 62 1.46 7.86 -5.17
N ARG A 63 1.05 9.11 -4.88
CA ARG A 63 1.77 10.30 -5.31
C ARG A 63 3.17 10.36 -4.70
N ALA A 64 3.29 10.06 -3.40
CA ALA A 64 4.59 10.02 -2.73
C ALA A 64 5.49 8.91 -3.29
N PHE A 65 4.93 7.74 -3.60
CA PHE A 65 5.66 6.63 -4.21
C PHE A 65 6.17 6.94 -5.61
N LEU A 66 5.31 7.51 -6.47
CA LEU A 66 5.70 7.90 -7.82
C LEU A 66 6.74 9.03 -7.85
N ALA A 67 6.89 9.78 -6.75
CA ALA A 67 7.90 10.81 -6.58
C ALA A 67 9.24 10.29 -6.03
N LEU A 68 9.37 8.99 -5.72
CA LEU A 68 10.63 8.43 -5.23
C LEU A 68 11.71 8.43 -6.33
N PRO A 69 12.96 8.78 -6.01
CA PRO A 69 14.05 8.72 -6.97
C PRO A 69 14.60 7.30 -7.08
N PHE A 70 13.87 6.43 -7.79
CA PHE A 70 14.17 4.98 -7.91
C PHE A 70 15.56 4.68 -8.50
N ASP A 71 16.13 5.60 -9.28
CA ASP A 71 17.44 5.46 -9.93
C ASP A 71 18.63 5.55 -8.96
N ILE A 72 18.44 6.22 -7.81
CA ILE A 72 19.50 6.41 -6.81
C ILE A 72 19.26 5.64 -5.51
N LEU A 73 18.05 5.12 -5.28
CA LEU A 73 17.72 4.38 -4.06
C LEU A 73 18.17 2.92 -4.17
N GLY A 74 19.06 2.52 -3.26
CA GLY A 74 19.35 1.10 -3.03
C GLY A 74 18.15 0.37 -2.41
N ARG A 75 18.11 -0.97 -2.51
CA ARG A 75 17.01 -1.83 -2.04
C ARG A 75 16.56 -1.52 -0.61
N ASP A 76 17.50 -1.36 0.33
CA ASP A 76 17.18 -1.07 1.74
C ASP A 76 16.66 0.35 1.96
N GLN A 77 17.14 1.32 1.17
CA GLN A 77 16.65 2.69 1.21
C GLN A 77 15.24 2.76 0.64
N LEU A 78 15.00 2.07 -0.48
CA LEU A 78 13.67 1.95 -1.06
C LEU A 78 12.69 1.31 -0.07
N LYS A 79 13.10 0.26 0.65
CA LYS A 79 12.25 -0.36 1.69
C LYS A 79 11.85 0.63 2.77
N ARG A 80 12.80 1.43 3.26
CA ARG A 80 12.52 2.46 4.27
C ARG A 80 11.57 3.53 3.75
N GLU A 81 11.73 3.96 2.50
CA GLU A 81 10.82 4.92 1.89
C GLU A 81 9.41 4.35 1.68
N LEU A 82 9.29 3.10 1.24
CA LEU A 82 7.99 2.43 1.14
C LEU A 82 7.29 2.34 2.49
N ASP A 83 8.01 1.96 3.55
CA ASP A 83 7.42 1.89 4.90
C ASP A 83 7.05 3.28 5.43
N ARG A 84 7.87 4.31 5.15
CA ARG A 84 7.56 5.70 5.50
C ARG A 84 6.29 6.19 4.79
N ILE A 85 6.12 5.86 3.51
CA ILE A 85 4.91 6.17 2.76
C ILE A 85 3.70 5.42 3.32
N GLY A 86 3.88 4.19 3.79
CA GLY A 86 2.82 3.44 4.48
C GLY A 86 2.28 4.14 5.73
N ALA A 87 3.09 4.96 6.39
CA ALA A 87 2.67 5.75 7.56
C ALA A 87 2.01 7.11 7.18
N LEU A 88 2.14 7.58 5.94
CA LEU A 88 1.45 8.78 5.44
C LEU A 88 -0.04 8.55 5.39
#